data_AF-A0A8S8XZK5-F1
#
_entry.id   AF-A0A8S8XZK5-F1
#
_cell.length_a   1.000
_cell.length_b   1.000
_cell.length_c   1.000
_cell.angle_alpha   90.00
_cell.angle_beta   90.00
_cell.angle_gamma   90.00
#
_symmetry.space_group_name_H-M   'P 1'
#
loop_
_entity.id
_entity.type
_entity.pdbx_description
1 polymer ?
#
loop_
_entity_poly.entity_id
_entity_poly.type
_entity_poly.pdbx_seq_one_letter_code
_entity_poly.pdbx_strand_id
1 'polypeptide(L)'
;MYTADSNGVIPMSWTESAHTTAHGFRRWIHANFTRCPETWPKRNPIPKNSNLKMSDELFSSILDGCSVKLPPFEWLWRCSEGGSVGRKALSAIDIDHTVIPVRMATGGRTTAKRKLANFLTNNLDRYHLDRNSVDNPAVSGLSPWLHFGHISSIEIVEQILNQNDWTPEHIDTSRKGSREGWWGLSQGIESFLDQIITWRELGFNNAYHNENHNKFESIPEWAKRPWQSIQTTKEYCIHSSK
;
A
#
# COMPACT_ATOMS: atom_id res chain seq x y z
N MET A 1 6.97 23.32 -7.14
CA MET A 1 5.88 22.42 -6.73
C MET A 1 6.45 21.45 -5.71
N TYR A 2 5.91 21.41 -4.50
CA TYR A 2 6.33 20.44 -3.49
C TYR A 2 5.45 19.19 -3.61
N THR A 3 6.07 18.01 -3.62
CA THR A 3 5.38 16.72 -3.62
C THR A 3 5.80 15.95 -2.38
N ALA A 4 4.85 15.24 -1.77
CA ALA A 4 5.09 14.43 -0.58
C ALA A 4 4.67 12.99 -0.87
N ASP A 5 5.56 12.03 -0.58
CA ASP A 5 5.21 10.62 -0.60
C ASP A 5 4.42 10.28 0.67
N SER A 6 3.19 9.83 0.50
CA SER A 6 2.31 9.38 1.58
C SER A 6 1.91 7.91 1.46
N ASN A 7 2.49 7.20 0.49
CA ASN A 7 2.12 5.82 0.16
C ASN A 7 3.07 4.80 0.77
N GLY A 8 4.37 5.12 0.87
CA GLY A 8 5.41 4.23 1.39
C GLY A 8 5.78 4.52 2.85
N VAL A 9 6.42 3.54 3.48
CA VAL A 9 7.18 3.72 4.73
C VAL A 9 8.46 4.48 4.44
N ILE A 10 9.10 4.21 3.30
CA ILE A 10 10.34 4.83 2.86
C ILE A 10 10.07 5.79 1.71
N PRO A 11 10.62 7.01 1.71
CA PRO A 11 10.48 7.92 0.58
C PRO A 11 11.08 7.34 -0.71
N MET A 12 10.27 7.22 -1.78
CA MET A 12 10.75 6.66 -3.06
C MET A 12 11.96 7.42 -3.64
N SER A 13 12.02 8.74 -3.41
CA SER A 13 13.10 9.62 -3.88
C SER A 13 14.47 9.32 -3.26
N TRP A 14 14.56 8.50 -2.22
CA TRP A 14 15.84 8.09 -1.64
C TRP A 14 16.59 7.07 -2.49
N THR A 15 15.90 6.39 -3.41
CA THR A 15 16.52 5.44 -4.33
C THR A 15 16.95 6.15 -5.60
N GLU A 16 18.18 5.91 -6.06
CA GLU A 16 18.69 6.51 -7.31
C GLU A 16 18.17 5.81 -8.58
N SER A 17 17.69 4.58 -8.45
CA SER A 17 17.16 3.77 -9.55
C SER A 17 16.20 2.69 -9.08
N ALA A 18 15.51 2.06 -10.04
CA ALA A 18 14.68 0.89 -9.79
C ALA A 18 15.52 -0.31 -9.33
N HIS A 19 15.13 -0.92 -8.21
CA HIS A 19 15.67 -2.21 -7.80
C HIS A 19 15.01 -3.34 -8.58
N THR A 20 15.84 -4.24 -9.10
CA THR A 20 15.38 -5.37 -9.94
C THR A 20 14.89 -6.57 -9.13
N THR A 21 15.25 -6.67 -7.85
CA THR A 21 14.92 -7.82 -7.00
C THR A 21 14.56 -7.38 -5.58
N ALA A 22 13.66 -8.14 -4.96
CA ALA A 22 13.33 -7.94 -3.54
C ALA A 22 14.55 -8.09 -2.62
N HIS A 23 15.51 -8.96 -2.95
CA HIS A 23 16.74 -9.10 -2.17
C HIS A 23 17.61 -7.84 -2.23
N GLY A 24 17.83 -7.29 -3.43
CA GLY A 24 18.58 -6.05 -3.61
C GLY A 24 17.92 -4.87 -2.89
N PHE A 25 16.59 -4.74 -3.04
CA PHE A 25 15.84 -3.69 -2.38
C PHE A 25 15.84 -3.86 -0.86
N ARG A 26 15.68 -5.08 -0.33
CA ARG A 26 15.78 -5.35 1.11
C ARG A 26 17.12 -4.96 1.69
N ARG A 27 18.23 -5.27 1.02
CA ARG A 27 19.57 -4.83 1.46
C ARG A 27 19.67 -3.31 1.55
N TRP A 28 19.05 -2.61 0.61
CA TRP A 28 18.99 -1.15 0.62
C TRP A 28 18.09 -0.64 1.75
N ILE A 29 16.91 -1.23 1.97
CA ILE A 29 16.03 -0.92 3.11
C ILE A 29 16.79 -1.07 4.42
N HIS A 30 17.43 -2.22 4.65
CA HIS A 30 18.19 -2.49 5.88
C HIS A 30 19.35 -1.50 6.09
N ALA A 31 19.90 -0.90 5.03
CA ALA A 31 20.94 0.11 5.14
C ALA A 31 20.41 1.50 5.54
N ASN A 32 19.12 1.76 5.30
CA ASN A 32 18.53 3.10 5.37
C ASN A 32 17.38 3.21 6.37
N PHE A 33 16.86 2.09 6.89
CA PHE A 33 15.66 2.09 7.71
C PHE A 33 15.83 2.86 9.02
N THR A 34 17.01 2.87 9.64
CA THR A 34 17.22 3.54 10.94
C THR A 34 16.96 5.05 10.90
N ARG A 35 17.21 5.71 9.77
CA ARG A 35 16.87 7.13 9.55
C ARG A 35 15.45 7.36 9.02
N CYS A 36 14.76 6.29 8.64
CA CYS A 36 13.44 6.38 8.02
C CYS A 36 12.37 6.97 8.96
N PRO A 37 12.30 6.60 10.25
CA PRO A 37 11.33 7.19 11.18
C PRO A 37 11.41 8.71 11.32
N GLU A 38 12.56 9.33 11.05
CA GLU A 38 12.72 10.80 11.07
C GLU A 38 11.88 11.50 10.02
N THR A 39 11.52 10.80 8.94
CA THR A 39 10.68 11.31 7.85
C THR A 39 9.19 11.10 8.09
N TRP A 40 8.81 10.33 9.10
CA TRP A 40 7.41 9.97 9.33
C TRP A 40 6.60 11.17 9.85
N PRO A 41 5.36 11.35 9.35
CA PRO A 41 4.55 12.48 9.75
C PRO A 41 4.15 12.37 11.22
N LYS A 42 4.32 13.46 11.97
CA LYS A 42 3.78 13.56 13.33
C LYS A 42 2.26 13.49 13.28
N ARG A 43 1.64 12.77 14.22
CA ARG A 43 0.17 12.62 14.32
C ARG A 43 -0.58 13.95 14.38
N ASN A 44 -0.06 14.91 15.15
CA ASN A 44 -0.63 16.25 15.32
C ASN A 44 0.48 17.29 15.15
N PRO A 45 0.91 17.58 13.91
CA PRO A 45 2.05 18.48 13.66
C PRO A 45 1.65 19.96 13.82
N ILE A 46 0.36 20.26 13.79
CA ILE A 46 -0.18 21.61 13.80
C ILE A 46 -0.27 22.11 15.26
N PRO A 47 0.31 23.28 15.59
CA PRO A 47 0.14 23.91 16.89
C PRO A 47 -1.35 24.16 17.22
N LYS A 48 -1.73 24.00 18.50
CA LYS A 48 -3.14 24.07 18.97
C LYS A 48 -3.90 25.35 18.60
N ASN A 49 -3.18 26.45 18.32
CA ASN A 49 -3.75 27.76 18.04
C ASN A 49 -3.50 28.25 16.60
N SER A 50 -3.10 27.35 15.69
CA SER A 50 -2.91 27.72 14.29
C SER A 50 -4.25 27.99 13.61
N ASN A 51 -4.36 29.13 12.92
CA ASN A 51 -5.49 29.39 12.03
C ASN A 51 -5.29 28.62 10.73
N LEU A 52 -6.14 27.60 10.50
CA LEU A 52 -6.14 26.78 9.28
C LEU A 52 -7.18 27.25 8.25
N LYS A 53 -7.84 28.38 8.50
CA LYS A 53 -8.82 28.93 7.55
C LYS A 53 -8.11 29.47 6.31
N MET A 54 -8.69 29.15 5.16
CA MET A 54 -8.34 29.71 3.87
C MET A 54 -9.37 30.80 3.55
N SER A 55 -8.96 31.91 2.93
CA SER A 55 -9.91 32.89 2.43
C SER A 55 -10.59 32.38 1.15
N ASP A 56 -11.81 32.85 0.88
CA ASP A 56 -12.57 32.42 -0.30
C ASP A 56 -11.87 32.83 -1.61
N GLU A 57 -11.15 33.96 -1.60
CA GLU A 57 -10.36 34.43 -2.74
C GLU A 57 -9.19 33.49 -3.03
N LEU A 58 -8.46 33.06 -1.99
CA LEU A 58 -7.36 32.11 -2.12
C LEU A 58 -7.87 30.74 -2.57
N PHE A 59 -8.98 30.28 -2.00
CA PHE A 59 -9.61 29.02 -2.40
C PHE A 59 -10.02 29.04 -3.88
N SER A 60 -10.67 30.13 -4.32
CA SER A 60 -11.09 30.30 -5.72
C SER A 60 -9.88 30.33 -6.67
N SER A 61 -8.83 31.08 -6.31
CA SER A 61 -7.59 31.14 -7.08
C SER A 61 -6.91 29.78 -7.21
N ILE A 62 -6.91 28.96 -6.16
CA ILE A 62 -6.36 27.59 -6.21
C ILE A 62 -7.21 26.71 -7.13
N LEU A 63 -8.53 26.77 -7.03
CA LEU A 63 -9.42 25.97 -7.87
C LEU A 63 -9.28 26.31 -9.36
N ASP A 64 -9.20 27.60 -9.70
CA ASP A 64 -8.98 28.07 -11.06
C ASP A 64 -7.64 27.55 -11.60
N GLY A 65 -6.59 27.55 -10.76
CA GLY A 65 -5.27 27.03 -11.11
C GLY A 65 -5.20 25.50 -11.26
N CYS A 66 -6.04 24.75 -10.54
CA CYS A 66 -6.04 23.28 -10.59
C CYS A 66 -6.79 22.71 -11.79
N SER A 67 -7.57 23.50 -12.53
CA SER A 67 -8.46 22.99 -13.62
C SER A 67 -9.40 21.86 -13.16
N VAL A 68 -9.71 21.79 -11.85
CA VAL A 68 -10.58 20.77 -11.25
C VAL A 68 -11.98 21.35 -11.07
N LYS A 69 -12.99 20.66 -11.61
CA LYS A 69 -14.39 20.93 -11.27
C LYS A 69 -14.74 20.17 -10.00
N LEU A 70 -15.03 20.89 -8.92
CA LEU A 70 -15.52 20.26 -7.70
C LEU A 70 -16.91 19.66 -7.95
N PRO A 71 -17.13 18.38 -7.58
CA PRO A 71 -18.48 17.84 -7.59
C PRO A 71 -19.33 18.57 -6.54
N PRO A 72 -20.65 18.72 -6.77
CA PRO A 72 -21.53 19.35 -5.80
C PRO A 72 -21.43 18.67 -4.43
N PHE A 73 -21.32 19.45 -3.35
CA PHE A 73 -21.21 18.89 -2.00
C PHE A 73 -22.40 17.99 -1.63
N GLU A 74 -23.60 18.32 -2.10
CA GLU A 74 -24.80 17.48 -1.96
C GLU A 74 -24.60 16.10 -2.60
N TRP A 75 -23.98 16.05 -3.78
CA TRP A 75 -23.71 14.79 -4.46
C TRP A 75 -22.68 13.95 -3.68
N LEU A 76 -21.60 14.56 -3.19
CA LEU A 76 -20.60 13.88 -2.34
C LEU A 76 -21.24 13.29 -1.07
N TRP A 77 -22.12 14.05 -0.42
CA TRP A 77 -22.84 13.61 0.76
C TRP A 77 -23.76 12.42 0.45
N ARG A 78 -24.56 12.48 -0.63
CA ARG A 78 -25.43 11.37 -1.05
C ARG A 78 -24.65 10.10 -1.38
N CYS A 79 -23.52 10.22 -2.07
CA CYS A 79 -22.62 9.09 -2.34
C CYS A 79 -22.13 8.43 -1.04
N SER A 80 -21.96 9.20 0.03
CA SER A 80 -21.47 8.73 1.32
C SER A 80 -22.56 8.11 2.22
N GLU A 81 -23.84 8.39 1.96
CA GLU A 81 -24.97 7.87 2.74
C GLU A 81 -25.18 6.35 2.55
N GLY A 82 -24.79 5.81 1.39
CA GLY A 82 -24.99 4.41 1.04
C GLY A 82 -26.45 4.05 0.74
N GLY A 83 -26.79 2.77 0.78
CA GLY A 83 -28.16 2.29 0.52
C GLY A 83 -28.68 2.63 -0.88
N SER A 84 -29.99 2.90 -1.00
CA SER A 84 -30.61 3.31 -2.26
C SER A 84 -30.22 4.73 -2.67
N VAL A 85 -30.00 5.63 -1.70
CA VAL A 85 -29.63 7.03 -1.95
C VAL A 85 -28.25 7.12 -2.58
N GLY A 86 -27.25 6.46 -1.97
CA GLY A 86 -25.90 6.39 -2.52
C GLY A 86 -25.86 5.70 -3.88
N ARG A 87 -26.60 4.61 -4.08
CA ARG A 87 -26.69 3.95 -5.40
C ARG A 87 -27.26 4.89 -6.48
N LYS A 88 -28.30 5.65 -6.16
CA LYS A 88 -28.90 6.62 -7.09
C LYS A 88 -27.96 7.79 -7.37
N ALA A 89 -27.17 8.23 -6.40
CA ALA A 89 -26.17 9.27 -6.61
C ALA A 89 -25.01 8.79 -7.49
N LEU A 90 -24.53 7.56 -7.27
CA LEU A 90 -23.44 6.94 -8.02
C LEU A 90 -23.83 6.60 -9.46
N SER A 91 -25.12 6.42 -9.78
CA SER A 91 -25.56 6.16 -11.16
C SER A 91 -25.27 7.31 -12.13
N ALA A 92 -24.89 8.49 -11.62
CA ALA A 92 -24.44 9.62 -12.42
C ALA A 92 -22.99 9.46 -12.93
N ILE A 93 -22.21 8.52 -12.38
CA ILE A 93 -20.84 8.24 -12.81
C ILE A 93 -20.87 7.19 -13.91
N ASP A 94 -20.11 7.42 -14.98
CA ASP A 94 -19.90 6.48 -16.08
C ASP A 94 -18.90 5.39 -15.67
N ILE A 95 -19.39 4.40 -14.93
CA ILE A 95 -18.66 3.20 -14.51
C ILE A 95 -19.50 1.96 -14.81
N ASP A 96 -18.86 0.80 -14.86
CA ASP A 96 -19.58 -0.46 -15.01
C ASP A 96 -20.38 -0.79 -13.72
N HIS A 97 -21.66 -0.46 -13.73
CA HIS A 97 -22.60 -0.71 -12.62
C HIS A 97 -22.99 -2.18 -12.48
N THR A 98 -22.55 -3.08 -13.37
CA THR A 98 -22.71 -4.53 -13.19
C THR A 98 -21.75 -5.08 -12.14
N VAL A 99 -20.64 -4.38 -11.89
CA VAL A 99 -19.69 -4.71 -10.83
C VAL A 99 -20.23 -4.24 -9.48
N ILE A 100 -20.81 -5.16 -8.72
CA ILE A 100 -21.41 -4.84 -7.42
C ILE A 100 -20.35 -4.63 -6.32
N PRO A 101 -20.64 -3.79 -5.31
CA PRO A 101 -19.78 -3.64 -4.14
C PRO A 101 -19.61 -4.97 -3.38
N VAL A 102 -18.39 -5.21 -2.88
CA VAL A 102 -18.09 -6.39 -2.05
C VAL A 102 -18.78 -6.25 -0.70
N ARG A 103 -19.81 -7.08 -0.47
CA ARG A 103 -20.67 -7.01 0.73
C ARG A 103 -19.90 -7.18 2.05
N MET A 104 -18.82 -7.94 2.04
CA MET A 104 -18.02 -8.25 3.23
C MET A 104 -16.93 -7.20 3.54
N ALA A 105 -16.77 -6.18 2.70
CA ALA A 105 -15.69 -5.20 2.82
C ALA A 105 -16.24 -3.77 2.76
N THR A 106 -16.51 -3.19 3.92
CA THR A 106 -16.84 -1.76 4.04
C THR A 106 -15.56 -0.94 4.06
N GLY A 107 -15.49 0.10 3.23
CA GLY A 107 -14.39 1.07 3.23
C GLY A 107 -14.28 1.86 4.55
N GLY A 108 -13.35 2.82 4.56
CA GLY A 108 -13.18 3.75 5.67
C GLY A 108 -12.18 3.33 6.75
N ARG A 109 -11.68 4.33 7.46
CA ARG A 109 -10.63 4.22 8.47
C ARG A 109 -11.02 3.34 9.66
N THR A 110 -12.26 3.43 10.13
CA THR A 110 -12.75 2.63 11.27
C THR A 110 -12.69 1.13 10.96
N THR A 111 -13.09 0.72 9.76
CA THR A 111 -13.00 -0.69 9.35
C THR A 111 -11.55 -1.13 9.18
N ALA A 112 -10.69 -0.28 8.60
CA ALA A 112 -9.26 -0.55 8.48
C ALA A 112 -8.61 -0.82 9.84
N LYS A 113 -8.85 0.02 10.84
CA LYS A 113 -8.31 -0.14 12.19
C LYS A 113 -8.78 -1.42 12.88
N ARG A 114 -10.06 -1.78 12.72
CA ARG A 114 -10.61 -3.03 13.26
C ARG A 114 -9.98 -4.26 12.61
N LYS A 115 -9.78 -4.22 11.29
CA LYS A 115 -9.07 -5.29 10.55
C LYS A 115 -7.61 -5.40 11.00
N LEU A 116 -6.92 -4.28 11.16
CA LEU A 116 -5.55 -4.25 11.68
C LEU A 116 -5.48 -4.84 13.08
N ALA A 117 -6.33 -4.41 14.02
CA ALA A 117 -6.35 -4.93 15.38
C ALA A 117 -6.54 -6.45 15.40
N ASN A 118 -7.50 -6.98 14.63
CA ASN A 118 -7.70 -8.41 14.50
C ASN A 118 -6.47 -9.14 13.93
N PHE A 119 -5.81 -8.56 12.93
CA PHE A 119 -4.61 -9.13 12.34
C PHE A 119 -3.46 -9.22 13.34
N LEU A 120 -3.17 -8.11 14.05
CA LEU A 120 -2.10 -8.04 15.03
C LEU A 120 -2.31 -9.02 16.18
N THR A 121 -3.55 -9.22 16.63
CA THR A 121 -3.86 -10.13 17.75
C THR A 121 -3.93 -11.60 17.34
N ASN A 122 -4.50 -11.92 16.18
CA ASN A 122 -4.90 -13.31 15.88
C ASN A 122 -4.07 -13.98 14.77
N ASN A 123 -3.40 -13.20 13.92
CA ASN A 123 -2.83 -13.70 12.67
C ASN A 123 -1.34 -13.39 12.50
N LEU A 124 -0.82 -12.33 13.11
CA LEU A 124 0.55 -11.86 12.87
C LEU A 124 1.60 -12.92 13.24
N ASP A 125 1.48 -13.58 14.39
CA ASP A 125 2.46 -14.56 14.84
C ASP A 125 2.57 -15.77 13.89
N ARG A 126 1.42 -16.27 13.44
CA ARG A 126 1.33 -17.39 12.48
C ARG A 126 1.43 -16.97 11.02
N TYR A 127 1.64 -15.67 10.72
CA TYR A 127 1.71 -15.15 9.35
C TYR A 127 2.72 -15.90 8.49
N HIS A 128 3.90 -16.19 9.06
CA HIS A 128 4.97 -16.90 8.36
C HIS A 128 4.61 -18.35 7.97
N LEU A 129 3.71 -19.00 8.71
CA LEU A 129 3.26 -20.37 8.47
C LEU A 129 2.06 -20.39 7.50
N ASP A 130 1.09 -19.52 7.75
CA ASP A 130 -0.27 -19.70 7.22
C ASP A 130 -0.68 -18.67 6.16
N ARG A 131 0.20 -17.75 5.75
CA ARG A 131 -0.15 -16.73 4.72
C ARG A 131 -0.58 -17.32 3.37
N ASN A 132 -0.11 -18.54 3.05
CA ASN A 132 -0.44 -19.26 1.82
C ASN A 132 -1.49 -20.36 2.04
N SER A 133 -2.02 -20.50 3.26
CA SER A 133 -3.05 -21.49 3.56
C SER A 133 -4.37 -21.07 2.92
N VAL A 134 -5.01 -21.99 2.20
CA VAL A 134 -6.34 -21.77 1.61
C VAL A 134 -7.43 -21.87 2.68
N ASP A 135 -7.27 -22.79 3.63
CA ASP A 135 -8.30 -23.11 4.63
C ASP A 135 -8.33 -22.10 5.79
N ASN A 136 -7.16 -21.70 6.29
CA ASN A 136 -7.05 -20.76 7.40
C ASN A 136 -5.95 -19.72 7.16
N PRO A 137 -6.12 -18.83 6.16
CA PRO A 137 -5.12 -17.84 5.81
C PRO A 137 -4.85 -16.87 6.95
N ALA A 138 -3.59 -16.75 7.36
CA ALA A 138 -3.16 -15.76 8.35
C ALA A 138 -2.93 -14.36 7.76
N VAL A 139 -3.55 -14.02 6.65
CA VAL A 139 -3.32 -12.72 5.98
C VAL A 139 -3.99 -11.56 6.72
N SER A 140 -3.45 -10.35 6.55
CA SER A 140 -4.04 -9.14 7.14
C SER A 140 -5.36 -8.74 6.48
N GLY A 141 -5.51 -9.04 5.19
CA GLY A 141 -6.64 -8.58 4.37
C GLY A 141 -6.70 -7.06 4.23
N LEU A 142 -5.62 -6.32 4.54
CA LEU A 142 -5.64 -4.85 4.56
C LEU A 142 -5.47 -4.19 3.19
N SER A 143 -5.24 -4.95 2.12
CA SER A 143 -4.91 -4.39 0.79
C SER A 143 -5.95 -3.40 0.25
N PRO A 144 -7.29 -3.59 0.38
CA PRO A 144 -8.25 -2.59 -0.09
C PRO A 144 -8.16 -1.26 0.69
N TRP A 145 -7.85 -1.33 1.99
CA TRP A 145 -7.73 -0.15 2.84
C TRP A 145 -6.39 0.58 2.65
N LEU A 146 -5.32 -0.15 2.35
CA LEU A 146 -4.04 0.42 1.93
C LEU A 146 -4.13 1.07 0.55
N HIS A 147 -4.86 0.46 -0.40
CA HIS A 147 -5.02 0.98 -1.76
C HIS A 147 -5.73 2.35 -1.79
N PHE A 148 -6.80 2.50 -1.01
CA PHE A 148 -7.57 3.75 -0.94
C PHE A 148 -7.12 4.72 0.17
N GLY A 149 -5.99 4.45 0.85
CA GLY A 149 -5.47 5.35 1.88
C GLY A 149 -6.33 5.44 3.15
N HIS A 150 -7.17 4.45 3.44
CA HIS A 150 -7.95 4.40 4.69
C HIS A 150 -7.06 4.17 5.94
N ILE A 151 -5.90 3.57 5.74
CA ILE A 151 -4.86 3.38 6.76
C ILE A 151 -3.47 3.49 6.11
N SER A 152 -2.52 4.11 6.82
CA SER A 152 -1.15 4.28 6.34
C SER A 152 -0.31 3.02 6.62
N SER A 153 0.61 2.68 5.71
CA SER A 153 1.64 1.66 5.98
C SER A 153 2.57 2.08 7.11
N ILE A 154 2.87 3.37 7.25
CA ILE A 154 3.64 3.92 8.37
C ILE A 154 2.91 3.64 9.68
N GLU A 155 1.59 3.91 9.76
CA GLU A 155 0.80 3.65 10.96
C GLU A 155 0.83 2.16 11.36
N ILE A 156 0.79 1.25 10.38
CA ILE A 156 0.85 -0.20 10.64
C ILE A 156 2.24 -0.59 11.16
N VAL A 157 3.31 -0.14 10.51
CA VAL A 157 4.69 -0.47 10.91
C VAL A 157 4.99 0.13 12.28
N GLU A 158 4.68 1.41 12.50
CA GLU A 158 4.85 2.07 13.80
C GLU A 158 4.10 1.31 14.91
N GLN A 159 2.85 0.87 14.66
CA GLN A 159 2.11 0.10 15.65
C GLN A 159 2.77 -1.25 15.97
N ILE A 160 3.31 -1.95 14.97
CA ILE A 160 4.04 -3.21 15.18
C ILE A 160 5.31 -2.96 16.00
N LEU A 161 6.12 -1.97 15.63
CA LEU A 161 7.37 -1.67 16.34
C LEU A 161 7.10 -1.27 17.79
N ASN A 162 6.11 -0.41 18.03
CA ASN A 162 5.74 0.03 19.37
C ASN A 162 5.15 -1.09 20.23
N GLN A 163 4.36 -2.02 19.66
CA GLN A 163 3.82 -3.16 20.42
C GLN A 163 4.88 -4.18 20.85
N ASN A 164 6.07 -4.11 20.26
CA ASN A 164 7.19 -5.02 20.53
C ASN A 164 8.37 -4.28 21.19
N ASP A 165 8.17 -3.08 21.72
CA ASP A 165 9.20 -2.23 22.33
C ASP A 165 10.48 -2.13 21.47
N TRP A 166 10.30 -2.13 20.15
CA TRP A 166 11.40 -2.25 19.22
C TRP A 166 12.22 -0.96 19.18
N THR A 167 13.54 -1.12 19.22
CA THR A 167 14.52 -0.05 19.07
C THR A 167 15.58 -0.46 18.04
N PRO A 168 16.33 0.50 17.46
CA PRO A 168 17.43 0.17 16.55
C PRO A 168 18.49 -0.78 17.12
N GLU A 169 18.57 -0.96 18.44
CA GLU A 169 19.49 -1.91 19.10
C GLU A 169 19.14 -3.38 18.82
N HIS A 170 17.90 -3.67 18.43
CA HIS A 170 17.47 -5.02 18.04
C HIS A 170 18.01 -5.44 16.67
N ILE A 171 18.60 -4.50 15.90
CA ILE A 171 19.07 -4.77 14.54
C ILE A 171 20.33 -5.64 14.56
N ASP A 172 20.25 -6.82 13.94
CA ASP A 172 21.43 -7.63 13.64
C ASP A 172 21.99 -7.24 12.26
N THR A 173 23.04 -6.41 12.27
CA THR A 173 23.71 -5.94 11.05
C THR A 173 24.34 -7.06 10.22
N SER A 174 24.65 -8.22 10.82
CA SER A 174 25.19 -9.39 10.10
C SER A 174 24.15 -10.02 9.16
N ARG A 175 22.85 -9.82 9.45
CA ARG A 175 21.71 -10.35 8.70
C ARG A 175 21.25 -9.42 7.58
N LYS A 176 22.02 -8.40 7.20
CA LYS A 176 21.65 -7.43 6.15
C LYS A 176 21.24 -8.10 4.82
N GLY A 177 20.01 -7.86 4.38
CA GLY A 177 19.40 -8.47 3.18
C GLY A 177 18.67 -9.79 3.40
N SER A 178 18.80 -10.38 4.59
CA SER A 178 18.08 -11.59 4.98
C SER A 178 16.60 -11.31 5.15
N ARG A 179 15.76 -12.32 4.90
CA ARG A 179 14.31 -12.23 5.07
C ARG A 179 13.88 -12.24 6.54
N GLU A 180 14.78 -12.69 7.42
CA GLU A 180 14.53 -12.89 8.84
C GLU A 180 15.81 -12.67 9.67
N GLY A 181 15.62 -12.32 10.93
CA GLY A 181 16.66 -12.09 11.93
C GLY A 181 17.31 -10.71 11.85
N TRP A 182 16.98 -9.88 10.86
CA TRP A 182 17.56 -8.54 10.79
C TRP A 182 16.85 -7.56 11.73
N TRP A 183 15.54 -7.71 11.88
CA TRP A 183 14.76 -6.84 12.78
C TRP A 183 14.93 -7.22 14.25
N GLY A 184 15.31 -8.47 14.54
CA GLY A 184 15.36 -9.00 15.89
C GLY A 184 13.95 -9.27 16.45
N LEU A 185 12.99 -9.56 15.57
CA LEU A 185 11.58 -9.79 15.91
C LEU A 185 11.17 -11.23 15.56
N SER A 186 9.94 -11.60 15.93
CA SER A 186 9.41 -12.93 15.59
C SER A 186 9.32 -13.13 14.08
N GLN A 187 9.42 -14.39 13.61
CA GLN A 187 9.35 -14.70 12.18
C GLN A 187 8.03 -14.25 11.54
N GLY A 188 6.92 -14.31 12.29
CA GLY A 188 5.62 -13.80 11.85
C GLY A 188 5.67 -12.30 11.53
N ILE A 189 6.26 -11.52 12.43
CA ILE A 189 6.46 -10.08 12.27
C ILE A 189 7.40 -9.78 11.10
N GLU A 190 8.60 -10.37 11.08
CA GLU A 190 9.58 -10.09 10.03
C GLU A 190 9.07 -10.47 8.63
N SER A 191 8.35 -11.58 8.53
CA SER A 191 7.71 -12.00 7.28
C SER A 191 6.65 -11.00 6.82
N PHE A 192 5.86 -10.42 7.75
CA PHE A 192 4.90 -9.38 7.41
C PHE A 192 5.57 -8.04 7.05
N LEU A 193 6.61 -7.63 7.78
CA LEU A 193 7.40 -6.44 7.48
C LEU A 193 8.04 -6.53 6.08
N ASP A 194 8.53 -7.72 5.70
CA ASP A 194 9.03 -7.94 4.33
C ASP A 194 7.92 -7.71 3.28
N GLN A 195 6.66 -8.09 3.55
CA GLN A 195 5.56 -7.88 2.61
C GLN A 195 5.13 -6.41 2.53
N ILE A 196 4.91 -5.76 3.66
CA ILE A 196 4.37 -4.38 3.71
C ILE A 196 5.42 -3.33 3.33
N ILE A 197 6.70 -3.57 3.62
CA ILE A 197 7.81 -2.68 3.27
C ILE A 197 8.43 -3.16 1.95
N THR A 198 9.18 -4.27 1.94
CA THR A 198 9.96 -4.69 0.77
C THR A 198 9.10 -4.93 -0.47
N TRP A 199 8.13 -5.85 -0.42
CA TRP A 199 7.41 -6.26 -1.63
C TRP A 199 6.45 -5.20 -2.15
N ARG A 200 5.70 -4.55 -1.25
CA ARG A 200 4.78 -3.48 -1.62
C ARG A 200 5.53 -2.29 -2.20
N GLU A 201 6.62 -1.85 -1.56
CA GLU A 201 7.36 -0.68 -2.03
C GLU A 201 8.28 -0.99 -3.21
N LEU A 202 8.67 -2.24 -3.45
CA LEU A 202 9.37 -2.61 -4.68
C LEU A 202 8.55 -2.28 -5.93
N GLY A 203 7.23 -2.50 -5.87
CA GLY A 203 6.31 -2.12 -6.95
C GLY A 203 6.28 -0.60 -7.18
N PHE A 204 6.25 0.18 -6.10
CA PHE A 204 6.29 1.64 -6.17
C PHE A 204 7.64 2.17 -6.64
N ASN A 205 8.74 1.58 -6.17
CA ASN A 205 10.09 1.92 -6.60
C ASN A 205 10.24 1.70 -8.10
N ASN A 206 9.76 0.56 -8.64
CA ASN A 206 9.75 0.35 -10.08
C ASN A 206 8.87 1.37 -10.81
N ALA A 207 7.64 1.61 -10.35
CA ALA A 207 6.73 2.56 -10.99
C ALA A 207 7.23 4.01 -10.96
N TYR A 208 7.95 4.39 -9.90
CA TYR A 208 8.54 5.72 -9.74
C TYR A 208 9.70 5.96 -10.70
N HIS A 209 10.55 4.96 -10.91
CA HIS A 209 11.75 5.08 -11.75
C HIS A 209 11.53 4.67 -13.21
N ASN A 210 10.44 3.96 -13.50
CA ASN A 210 10.15 3.47 -14.85
C ASN A 210 8.80 4.01 -15.34
N GLU A 211 8.86 4.99 -16.23
CA GLU A 211 7.67 5.58 -16.86
C GLU A 211 6.84 4.56 -17.65
N ASN A 212 7.44 3.46 -18.09
CA ASN A 212 6.78 2.39 -18.84
C ASN A 212 6.42 1.18 -17.98
N HIS A 213 6.42 1.29 -16.64
CA HIS A 213 6.17 0.17 -15.71
C HIS A 213 4.85 -0.59 -15.94
N ASN A 214 3.88 0.03 -16.60
CA ASN A 214 2.59 -0.57 -16.93
C ASN A 214 2.53 -1.15 -18.36
N LYS A 215 3.64 -1.13 -19.10
CA LYS A 215 3.74 -1.63 -20.47
C LYS A 215 4.59 -2.90 -20.55
N PHE A 216 4.34 -3.72 -21.56
CA PHE A 216 5.06 -4.97 -21.80
C PHE A 216 6.57 -4.76 -21.96
N GLU A 217 6.98 -3.61 -22.51
CA GLU A 217 8.38 -3.27 -22.74
C GLU A 217 9.19 -3.18 -21.44
N SER A 218 8.55 -2.88 -20.31
CA SER A 218 9.22 -2.81 -19.00
C SER A 218 9.66 -4.17 -18.45
N ILE A 219 9.15 -5.27 -19.00
CA ILE A 219 9.51 -6.62 -18.57
C ILE A 219 10.99 -6.89 -18.94
N PRO A 220 11.78 -7.53 -18.05
CA PRO A 220 13.16 -7.89 -18.37
C PRO A 220 13.27 -8.81 -19.60
N GLU A 221 14.29 -8.63 -20.43
CA GLU A 221 14.46 -9.40 -21.67
C GLU A 221 14.52 -10.91 -21.46
N TRP A 222 15.14 -11.38 -20.38
CA TRP A 222 15.18 -12.80 -20.06
C TRP A 222 13.78 -13.39 -19.83
N ALA A 223 12.83 -12.58 -19.34
CA ALA A 223 11.45 -13.00 -19.13
C ALA A 223 10.60 -12.88 -20.41
N LYS A 224 11.00 -12.06 -21.40
CA LYS A 224 10.35 -11.95 -22.71
C LYS A 224 10.70 -13.08 -23.68
N ARG A 225 11.95 -13.56 -23.64
CA ARG A 225 12.46 -14.59 -24.57
C ARG A 225 11.58 -15.85 -24.67
N PRO A 226 11.08 -16.44 -23.57
CA PRO A 226 10.21 -17.62 -23.67
C PRO A 226 8.92 -17.34 -24.45
N TRP A 227 8.30 -16.16 -24.29
CA TRP A 227 7.07 -15.80 -24.99
C TRP A 227 7.26 -15.70 -26.50
N GLN A 228 8.41 -15.18 -26.93
CA GLN A 228 8.76 -15.11 -28.36
C GLN A 228 8.89 -16.51 -28.98
N SER A 229 9.32 -17.52 -28.21
CA SER A 229 9.35 -18.91 -28.66
C SER A 229 8.00 -19.64 -28.55
N ILE A 230 7.08 -19.20 -27.68
CA ILE A 230 5.78 -19.86 -27.43
C ILE A 230 4.68 -19.35 -28.39
N GLN A 231 4.82 -18.18 -29.02
CA GLN A 231 3.85 -17.67 -30.02
C GLN A 231 3.58 -18.63 -31.19
N THR A 232 4.42 -19.63 -31.41
CA THR A 232 4.26 -20.67 -32.43
C THR A 232 3.61 -21.96 -31.91
N THR A 233 3.27 -22.04 -30.62
CA THR A 233 2.71 -23.24 -29.97
C THR A 233 1.22 -23.04 -29.72
N LYS A 234 0.37 -24.00 -30.15
CA LYS A 234 -1.07 -23.97 -29.88
C LYS A 234 -1.33 -24.07 -28.38
N GLU A 235 -2.15 -23.18 -27.84
CA GLU A 235 -2.67 -23.27 -26.47
C GLU A 235 -3.62 -24.47 -26.37
N TYR A 236 -3.33 -25.40 -25.45
CA TYR A 236 -4.22 -26.50 -25.12
C TYR A 236 -4.97 -26.17 -23.82
N CYS A 237 -6.21 -25.72 -23.94
CA CYS A 237 -7.13 -25.67 -22.81
C CYS A 237 -7.61 -27.07 -22.48
N ILE A 238 -7.11 -27.66 -21.39
CA ILE A 238 -7.62 -28.91 -20.86
C ILE A 238 -8.91 -28.60 -20.11
N HIS A 239 -10.05 -28.74 -20.77
CA HIS A 239 -11.35 -28.74 -20.09
C HIS A 239 -11.50 -30.08 -19.34
N SER A 240 -11.25 -30.06 -18.03
CA SER A 240 -11.60 -31.14 -17.13
C SER A 240 -13.08 -31.01 -16.77
N SER A 241 -13.95 -31.69 -17.51
CA SER A 241 -15.35 -31.88 -17.09
C SER A 241 -15.39 -32.86 -15.93
N LYS A 242 -15.75 -32.40 -14.74
CA LYS A 242 -16.25 -33.24 -13.65
C LYS A 242 -17.67 -32.82 -13.33
#